data_AF-A0A222P9Q5-F1
#
_entry.id   AF-A0A222P9Q5-F1
#
_cell.length_a   1.000
_cell.length_b   1.000
_cell.length_c   1.000
_cell.angle_alpha   90.00
_cell.angle_beta   90.00
_cell.angle_gamma   90.00
#
_symmetry.space_group_name_H-M   'P 1'
#
loop_
_entity.id
_entity.type
_entity.pdbx_description
1 polymer ?
#
loop_
_entity_poly.entity_id
_entity_poly.type
_entity_poly.pdbx_seq_one_letter_code
_entity_poly.pdbx_strand_id
1 'polypeptide(L)'
;MARNIFKEIERRVMNEQMDETTRQKLLGNLLRMKEQKINLMITGATGVGKSSTINALFGEEVAKVGTSVNPETMGIDKYELDNLVIWDTPGLGDGREADNRHSKIIIDKLYEKDRNGNLLIDLVLVILDGSSRDLGTSYELINSVIIPNLGENKKNRILVAINQADVAMKGKYWNAQENQPERKLQDFLEDKVASVRRRIKEATGIDVEPIYYSAGDKEEGYMQQKPYNLSKLLYYILQHTPEEKRLVYAQNINKEEAMWKDNDDLQDYRAGVLEKFVESVTRGMAIGGTIGQAIGSLVGLGSVGRVIGTVGGAIVGVGANIISGVVDFFEGIF
;
A
#
# COMPACT_ATOMS: atom_id res chain seq x y z
N MET A 1 15.59 20.27 1.19
CA MET A 1 15.63 19.34 0.02
C MET A 1 14.77 18.16 0.40
N ALA A 2 13.76 17.80 -0.41
CA ALA A 2 12.89 16.67 -0.09
C ALA A 2 13.72 15.39 0.08
N ARG A 3 13.49 14.65 1.17
CA ARG A 3 14.14 13.35 1.45
C ARG A 3 13.81 12.41 0.27
N ASN A 4 14.83 11.80 -0.35
CA ASN A 4 14.65 10.84 -1.44
C ASN A 4 15.43 9.55 -1.14
N ILE A 5 14.73 8.41 -1.11
CA ILE A 5 15.30 7.13 -0.68
C ILE A 5 16.35 6.60 -1.66
N PHE A 6 16.13 6.76 -2.97
CA PHE A 6 17.08 6.32 -3.99
C PHE A 6 18.38 7.12 -3.92
N LYS A 7 18.31 8.44 -3.70
CA LYS A 7 19.50 9.29 -3.49
C LYS A 7 20.24 8.93 -2.21
N GLU A 8 19.52 8.57 -1.15
CA GLU A 8 20.16 8.14 0.11
C GLU A 8 20.91 6.82 -0.09
N ILE A 9 20.30 5.83 -0.76
CA ILE A 9 20.97 4.57 -1.09
C ILE A 9 22.18 4.82 -2.01
N GLU A 10 22.03 5.65 -3.04
CA GLU A 10 23.13 6.04 -3.94
C GLU A 10 24.31 6.65 -3.16
N ARG A 11 24.02 7.58 -2.24
CA ARG A 11 25.02 8.19 -1.36
C ARG A 11 25.74 7.15 -0.50
N ARG A 12 25.03 6.16 0.05
CA ARG A 12 25.63 5.07 0.84
C ARG A 12 26.58 4.24 -0.02
N VAL A 13 26.17 3.87 -1.24
CA VAL A 13 27.01 3.12 -2.17
C VAL A 13 28.28 3.90 -2.55
N MET A 14 28.15 5.21 -2.80
CA MET A 14 29.29 6.05 -3.22
C MET A 14 30.33 6.27 -2.11
N ASN A 15 29.89 6.34 -0.85
CA ASN A 15 30.76 6.60 0.29
C ASN A 15 31.43 5.34 0.87
N GLU A 16 30.96 4.16 0.49
CA GLU A 16 31.46 2.90 1.00
C GLU A 16 32.75 2.49 0.27
N GLN A 17 33.74 2.00 1.02
CA GLN A 17 34.99 1.49 0.45
C GLN A 17 34.75 0.11 -0.18
N MET A 18 34.75 0.04 -1.51
CA MET A 18 34.60 -1.19 -2.28
C MET A 18 35.32 -1.08 -3.63
N ASP A 19 35.50 -2.22 -4.31
CA ASP A 19 36.03 -2.23 -5.66
C ASP A 19 35.06 -1.61 -6.67
N GLU A 20 35.61 -1.06 -7.74
CA GLU A 20 34.83 -0.32 -8.74
C GLU A 20 33.83 -1.21 -9.48
N THR A 21 34.13 -2.50 -9.68
CA THR A 21 33.20 -3.43 -10.34
C THR A 21 31.97 -3.69 -9.49
N THR A 22 32.13 -3.90 -8.18
CA THR A 22 31.02 -4.03 -7.23
C THR A 22 30.19 -2.76 -7.18
N ARG A 23 30.83 -1.58 -7.11
CA ARG A 23 30.14 -0.29 -7.10
C ARG A 23 29.27 -0.11 -8.34
N GLN A 24 29.83 -0.33 -9.53
CA GLN A 24 29.11 -0.22 -10.80
C GLN A 24 27.92 -1.18 -10.86
N LYS A 25 28.07 -2.41 -10.35
CA LYS A 25 26.98 -3.38 -10.26
C LYS A 25 25.85 -2.91 -9.34
N LEU A 26 26.17 -2.40 -8.15
CA LEU A 26 25.17 -1.90 -7.20
C LEU A 26 24.43 -0.67 -7.75
N LEU A 27 25.15 0.29 -8.35
CA LEU A 27 24.54 1.45 -8.99
C LEU A 27 23.67 1.05 -10.18
N GLY A 28 24.12 0.11 -11.02
CA GLY A 28 23.32 -0.44 -12.11
C GLY A 28 22.03 -1.10 -11.64
N ASN A 29 22.08 -1.85 -10.54
CA ASN A 29 20.89 -2.43 -9.93
C ASN A 29 19.95 -1.38 -9.34
N LEU A 30 20.50 -0.37 -8.64
CA LEU A 30 19.72 0.74 -8.10
C LEU A 30 18.99 1.53 -9.20
N LEU A 31 19.64 1.75 -10.34
CA LEU A 31 19.02 2.39 -11.51
C LEU A 31 17.84 1.56 -12.03
N ARG A 32 18.00 0.24 -12.16
CA ARG A 32 16.89 -0.65 -12.57
C ARG A 32 15.72 -0.63 -11.59
N MET A 33 15.99 -0.54 -10.29
CA MET A 33 14.96 -0.37 -9.26
C MET A 33 14.25 0.98 -9.39
N LYS A 34 15.01 2.05 -9.66
CA LYS A 34 14.48 3.41 -9.87
C LYS A 34 13.67 3.52 -11.17
N GLU A 35 13.86 2.63 -12.13
CA GLU A 35 13.05 2.60 -13.36
C GLU A 35 11.75 1.79 -13.22
N GLN A 36 11.59 1.03 -12.13
CA GLN A 36 10.35 0.30 -11.87
C GLN A 36 9.20 1.27 -11.65
N LYS A 37 8.04 0.93 -12.21
CA LYS A 37 6.77 1.61 -11.95
C LYS A 37 5.79 0.69 -11.24
N ILE A 38 5.02 1.26 -10.32
CA ILE A 38 3.88 0.63 -9.68
C ILE A 38 2.60 1.29 -10.19
N ASN A 39 1.62 0.47 -10.56
CA ASN A 39 0.27 0.92 -10.88
C ASN A 39 -0.70 0.39 -9.83
N LEU A 40 -1.16 1.27 -8.94
CA LEU A 40 -2.15 0.97 -7.92
C LEU A 40 -3.52 1.46 -8.39
N MET A 41 -4.48 0.55 -8.58
CA MET A 41 -5.87 0.93 -8.81
C MET A 41 -6.61 1.02 -7.47
N ILE A 42 -7.36 2.09 -7.27
CA ILE A 42 -8.20 2.26 -6.07
C ILE A 42 -9.66 2.35 -6.52
N THR A 43 -10.49 1.50 -5.95
CA THR A 43 -11.91 1.40 -6.33
C THR A 43 -12.81 1.18 -5.14
N GLY A 44 -14.10 1.48 -5.29
CA GLY A 44 -15.08 1.46 -4.21
C GLY A 44 -16.23 2.42 -4.51
N ALA A 45 -17.30 2.33 -3.72
CA ALA A 45 -18.49 3.18 -3.90
C ALA A 45 -18.18 4.68 -3.73
N THR A 46 -19.11 5.55 -4.11
CA THR A 46 -19.02 6.99 -3.81
C THR A 46 -19.02 7.21 -2.29
N GLY A 47 -18.18 8.11 -1.78
CA GLY A 47 -18.16 8.48 -0.36
C GLY A 47 -17.42 7.53 0.60
N VAL A 48 -16.87 6.40 0.12
CA VAL A 48 -16.15 5.43 0.98
C VAL A 48 -14.76 5.89 1.44
N GLY A 49 -14.33 7.08 1.01
CA GLY A 49 -13.03 7.68 1.40
C GLY A 49 -11.83 7.27 0.55
N LYS A 50 -12.01 7.03 -0.76
CA LYS A 50 -10.89 6.75 -1.69
C LYS A 50 -9.85 7.86 -1.71
N SER A 51 -10.27 9.10 -1.96
CA SER A 51 -9.38 10.26 -2.01
C SER A 51 -8.73 10.55 -0.65
N SER A 52 -9.47 10.41 0.45
CA SER A 52 -8.91 10.52 1.82
C SER A 52 -7.83 9.48 2.06
N THR A 53 -8.01 8.26 1.55
CA THR A 53 -7.00 7.18 1.66
C THR A 53 -5.74 7.49 0.85
N ILE A 54 -5.88 8.02 -0.37
CA ILE A 54 -4.75 8.46 -1.20
C ILE A 54 -3.95 9.53 -0.45
N ASN A 55 -4.63 10.56 0.07
CA ASN A 55 -3.98 11.64 0.78
C ASN A 55 -3.36 11.17 2.10
N ALA A 56 -4.01 10.26 2.81
CA ALA A 56 -3.47 9.70 4.03
C ALA A 56 -2.17 8.93 3.77
N LEU A 57 -2.16 8.07 2.75
CA LEU A 57 -1.00 7.24 2.40
C LEU A 57 0.14 8.02 1.75
N PHE A 58 -0.15 9.02 0.92
CA PHE A 58 0.83 9.64 0.02
C PHE A 58 0.99 11.16 0.17
N GLY A 59 0.25 11.79 1.08
CA GLY A 59 0.27 13.24 1.33
C GLY A 59 -0.75 14.03 0.49
N GLU A 60 -0.97 15.30 0.82
CA GLU A 60 -2.01 16.13 0.17
C GLU A 60 -1.60 16.71 -1.20
N GLU A 61 -0.31 16.74 -1.51
CA GLU A 61 0.25 17.29 -2.75
C GLU A 61 0.20 16.30 -3.94
N VAL A 62 -0.72 15.32 -3.92
CA VAL A 62 -0.97 14.46 -5.10
C VAL A 62 -1.71 15.29 -6.16
N ALA A 63 -0.99 16.23 -6.77
CA ALA A 63 -1.49 17.08 -7.83
C ALA A 63 -2.03 16.22 -8.98
N LYS A 64 -3.29 16.45 -9.36
CA LYS A 64 -3.94 15.79 -10.51
C LYS A 64 -3.09 15.97 -11.76
N VAL A 65 -2.35 14.94 -12.16
CA VAL A 65 -1.66 14.90 -13.46
C VAL A 65 -2.56 14.21 -14.48
N GLY A 66 -3.45 15.00 -15.07
CA GLY A 66 -4.11 14.70 -16.34
C GLY A 66 -5.30 13.75 -16.27
N THR A 67 -6.45 14.25 -16.72
CA THR A 67 -7.43 13.39 -17.37
C THR A 67 -6.74 12.71 -18.56
N SER A 68 -6.78 11.38 -18.60
CA SER A 68 -6.19 10.61 -19.69
C SER A 68 -6.70 11.12 -21.04
N VAL A 69 -5.79 11.37 -21.98
CA VAL A 69 -6.10 11.86 -23.33
C VAL A 69 -6.86 10.83 -24.18
N ASN A 70 -7.03 9.61 -23.65
CA ASN A 70 -7.80 8.55 -24.29
C ASN A 70 -9.31 8.76 -24.01
N PRO A 71 -10.15 8.99 -25.05
CA PRO A 71 -11.59 9.20 -24.89
C PRO A 71 -12.30 8.04 -24.17
N GLU A 72 -11.74 6.83 -24.24
CA GLU A 72 -12.27 5.62 -23.60
C GLU A 72 -12.04 5.58 -22.08
N THR A 73 -11.08 6.38 -21.57
CA THR A 73 -10.73 6.46 -20.14
C THR A 73 -11.26 7.72 -19.47
N MET A 74 -12.29 8.37 -20.02
CA MET A 74 -12.96 9.59 -19.48
C MET A 74 -13.66 9.42 -18.11
N GLY A 75 -13.16 8.53 -17.24
CA GLY A 75 -13.70 8.34 -15.89
C GLY A 75 -12.64 8.02 -14.82
N ILE A 76 -11.49 7.43 -15.15
CA ILE A 76 -10.47 7.11 -14.14
C ILE A 76 -9.52 8.30 -14.00
N ASP A 77 -9.46 8.88 -12.80
CA ASP A 77 -8.49 9.91 -12.46
C ASP A 77 -7.11 9.25 -12.29
N LYS A 78 -6.11 9.84 -12.94
CA LYS A 78 -4.72 9.37 -12.89
C LYS A 78 -3.88 10.33 -12.07
N TYR A 79 -3.14 9.77 -11.11
CA TYR A 79 -2.18 10.51 -10.32
C TYR A 79 -0.79 9.89 -10.49
N GLU A 80 0.19 10.68 -10.89
CA GLU A 80 1.58 10.23 -11.04
C GLU A 80 2.45 10.86 -9.96
N LEU A 81 3.01 10.01 -9.10
CA LEU A 81 3.92 10.33 -8.00
C LEU A 81 5.27 9.65 -8.27
N ASP A 82 6.15 10.34 -9.00
CA ASP A 82 7.37 9.76 -9.56
C ASP A 82 7.09 8.47 -10.35
N ASN A 83 7.32 7.32 -9.72
CA ASN A 83 7.15 5.99 -10.30
C ASN A 83 5.88 5.25 -9.80
N LEU A 84 5.15 5.85 -8.88
CA LEU A 84 3.85 5.36 -8.41
C LEU A 84 2.76 6.03 -9.25
N VAL A 85 1.95 5.22 -9.94
CA VAL A 85 0.76 5.66 -10.65
C VAL A 85 -0.46 5.15 -9.90
N ILE A 86 -1.32 6.08 -9.48
CA ILE A 86 -2.59 5.76 -8.83
C ILE A 86 -3.71 5.97 -9.85
N TRP A 87 -4.53 4.94 -10.03
CA TRP A 87 -5.71 4.93 -10.88
C TRP A 87 -6.95 4.96 -9.98
N ASP A 88 -7.49 6.15 -9.71
CA ASP A 88 -8.69 6.33 -8.89
C ASP A 88 -9.93 6.19 -9.77
N THR A 89 -10.71 5.15 -9.53
CA THR A 89 -11.91 4.87 -10.33
C THR A 89 -13.09 5.69 -9.82
N PRO A 90 -14.06 6.07 -10.66
CA PRO A 90 -15.32 6.65 -10.19
C PRO A 90 -15.97 5.80 -9.10
N GLY A 91 -16.69 6.46 -8.20
CA GLY A 91 -17.58 5.74 -7.31
C GLY A 91 -18.65 4.98 -8.08
N LEU A 92 -19.00 3.80 -7.57
CA LEU A 92 -20.22 3.10 -7.98
C LEU A 92 -21.36 3.45 -7.02
N GLY A 93 -22.60 3.32 -7.50
CA GLY A 93 -23.81 3.65 -6.74
C GLY A 93 -24.61 4.83 -7.29
N ASP A 94 -24.22 5.38 -8.45
CA ASP A 94 -24.91 6.51 -9.10
C ASP A 94 -26.04 6.05 -10.04
N GLY A 95 -26.34 4.75 -10.03
CA GLY A 95 -27.40 4.12 -10.81
C GLY A 95 -26.88 3.14 -11.86
N ARG A 96 -27.72 2.17 -12.23
CA ARG A 96 -27.35 1.00 -13.03
C ARG A 96 -26.64 1.32 -14.35
N GLU A 97 -27.07 2.36 -15.06
CA GLU A 97 -26.44 2.76 -16.33
C GLU A 97 -25.03 3.34 -16.12
N ALA A 98 -24.84 4.16 -15.09
CA ALA A 98 -23.53 4.70 -14.74
C ALA A 98 -22.60 3.59 -14.27
N ASP A 99 -23.09 2.69 -13.41
CA ASP A 99 -22.33 1.57 -12.87
C ASP A 99 -21.87 0.60 -13.98
N ASN A 100 -22.71 0.34 -14.98
CA ASN A 100 -22.32 -0.45 -16.16
C ASN A 100 -21.21 0.22 -16.97
N ARG A 101 -21.28 1.54 -17.17
CA ARG A 101 -20.22 2.29 -17.87
C ARG A 101 -18.91 2.27 -17.07
N HIS A 102 -18.97 2.53 -15.77
CA HIS A 102 -17.81 2.49 -14.88
C HIS A 102 -17.17 1.09 -14.86
N SER A 103 -17.98 0.04 -14.79
CA SER A 103 -17.50 -1.35 -14.83
C SER A 103 -16.73 -1.64 -16.11
N LYS A 104 -17.22 -1.20 -17.28
CA LYS A 104 -16.51 -1.37 -18.55
C LYS A 104 -15.15 -0.66 -18.55
N ILE A 105 -15.10 0.59 -18.10
CA ILE A 105 -13.85 1.36 -18.04
C ILE A 105 -12.82 0.68 -17.11
N ILE A 106 -13.28 0.15 -15.96
CA ILE A 106 -12.42 -0.60 -15.04
C ILE A 106 -11.90 -1.88 -15.70
N ILE A 107 -12.76 -2.64 -16.38
CA ILE A 107 -12.38 -3.87 -17.08
C ILE A 107 -11.34 -3.59 -18.16
N ASP A 108 -11.59 -2.59 -19.02
CA ASP A 108 -10.67 -2.20 -20.08
C ASP A 108 -9.30 -1.82 -19.49
N LYS A 109 -9.29 -1.11 -18.36
CA LYS A 109 -8.06 -0.75 -17.66
C LYS A 109 -7.34 -1.94 -17.02
N LEU A 110 -8.07 -2.92 -16.47
CA LEU A 110 -7.49 -4.13 -15.91
C LEU A 110 -6.85 -5.04 -16.97
N TYR A 111 -7.33 -4.99 -18.22
CA TYR A 111 -6.75 -5.71 -19.36
C TYR A 111 -5.64 -4.97 -20.08
N GLU A 112 -5.43 -3.68 -19.78
CA GLU A 112 -4.32 -2.91 -20.34
C GLU A 112 -2.98 -3.57 -19.98
N LYS A 113 -2.09 -3.65 -20.96
CA LYS A 113 -0.78 -4.29 -20.82
C LYS A 113 0.35 -3.28 -20.93
N ASP A 114 1.43 -3.53 -20.21
CA ASP A 114 2.68 -2.80 -20.35
C ASP A 114 3.43 -3.20 -21.65
N ARG A 115 4.59 -2.57 -21.87
CA ARG A 115 5.44 -2.84 -23.05
C ARG A 115 5.99 -4.27 -23.09
N ASN A 116 5.98 -4.99 -21.97
CA ASN A 116 6.43 -6.36 -21.85
C ASN A 116 5.28 -7.37 -22.00
N GLY A 117 4.05 -6.90 -22.20
CA GLY A 117 2.86 -7.75 -22.33
C GLY A 117 2.26 -8.20 -21.00
N ASN A 118 2.75 -7.68 -19.87
CA ASN A 118 2.20 -7.94 -18.53
C ASN A 118 1.00 -7.01 -18.27
N LEU A 119 0.05 -7.44 -17.45
CA LEU A 119 -1.06 -6.59 -17.04
C LEU A 119 -0.51 -5.36 -16.29
N LEU A 120 -1.00 -4.18 -16.66
CA LEU A 120 -0.44 -2.89 -16.21
C LEU A 120 -0.64 -2.67 -14.71
N ILE A 121 -1.85 -2.93 -14.20
CA ILE A 121 -2.22 -2.68 -12.80
C ILE A 121 -1.55 -3.71 -11.89
N ASP A 122 -0.67 -3.31 -10.98
CA ASP A 122 0.00 -4.27 -10.10
C ASP A 122 -0.93 -4.78 -8.99
N LEU A 123 -1.71 -3.87 -8.40
CA LEU A 123 -2.59 -4.12 -7.26
C LEU A 123 -3.91 -3.34 -7.42
N VAL A 124 -5.03 -3.99 -7.10
CA VAL A 124 -6.33 -3.33 -6.91
C VAL A 124 -6.64 -3.25 -5.42
N LEU A 125 -6.71 -2.03 -4.88
CA LEU A 125 -7.20 -1.74 -3.54
C LEU A 125 -8.71 -1.43 -3.63
N VAL A 126 -9.53 -2.33 -3.09
CA VAL A 126 -10.98 -2.16 -3.00
C VAL A 126 -11.35 -1.62 -1.63
N ILE A 127 -11.87 -0.40 -1.59
CA ILE A 127 -12.29 0.28 -0.36
C ILE A 127 -13.78 0.07 -0.14
N LEU A 128 -14.12 -0.43 1.05
CA LEU A 128 -15.48 -0.63 1.53
C LEU A 128 -15.79 0.36 2.66
N ASP A 129 -17.05 0.73 2.80
CA ASP A 129 -17.53 1.58 3.90
C ASP A 129 -17.79 0.74 5.17
N GLY A 130 -17.09 1.05 6.26
CA GLY A 130 -17.24 0.45 7.59
C GLY A 130 -18.54 0.83 8.31
N SER A 131 -19.11 1.99 8.03
CA SER A 131 -20.37 2.49 8.59
C SER A 131 -21.61 1.92 7.88
N SER A 132 -21.50 1.62 6.58
CA SER A 132 -22.63 1.11 5.79
C SER A 132 -23.03 -0.32 6.15
N ARG A 133 -24.34 -0.57 6.11
CA ARG A 133 -24.93 -1.92 6.16
C ARG A 133 -25.12 -2.54 4.78
N ASP A 134 -25.21 -1.70 3.74
CA ASP A 134 -25.36 -2.14 2.37
C ASP A 134 -24.02 -2.07 1.64
N LEU A 135 -23.57 -3.24 1.22
CA LEU A 135 -22.34 -3.43 0.46
C LEU A 135 -22.65 -4.14 -0.88
N GLY A 136 -23.91 -4.19 -1.30
CA GLY A 136 -24.37 -4.92 -2.49
C GLY A 136 -23.60 -4.52 -3.75
N THR A 137 -23.56 -3.22 -4.06
CA THR A 137 -22.80 -2.66 -5.19
C THR A 137 -21.30 -2.96 -5.08
N SER A 138 -20.74 -2.93 -3.86
CA SER A 138 -19.33 -3.26 -3.66
C SER A 138 -19.03 -4.74 -3.90
N TYR A 139 -19.92 -5.64 -3.49
CA TYR A 139 -19.78 -7.06 -3.80
C TYR A 139 -19.96 -7.34 -5.29
N GLU A 140 -20.88 -6.66 -5.97
CA GLU A 140 -21.03 -6.78 -7.42
C GLU A 140 -19.76 -6.33 -8.15
N LEU A 141 -19.17 -5.20 -7.76
CA LEU A 141 -17.87 -4.75 -8.26
C LEU A 141 -16.78 -5.80 -8.03
N ILE A 142 -16.63 -6.30 -6.80
CA ILE A 142 -15.57 -7.27 -6.49
C ILE A 142 -15.77 -8.57 -7.28
N ASN A 143 -16.97 -9.13 -7.25
CA ASN A 143 -17.25 -10.48 -7.72
C ASN A 143 -17.42 -10.55 -9.24
N SER A 144 -18.01 -9.52 -9.85
CA SER A 144 -18.36 -9.51 -11.28
C SER A 144 -17.36 -8.72 -12.12
N VAL A 145 -16.65 -7.74 -11.54
CA VAL A 145 -15.79 -6.81 -12.28
C VAL A 145 -14.31 -7.00 -11.92
N ILE A 146 -13.93 -6.96 -10.64
CA ILE A 146 -12.51 -6.99 -10.26
C ILE A 146 -11.96 -8.41 -10.37
N ILE A 147 -12.40 -9.35 -9.51
CA ILE A 147 -11.81 -10.69 -9.40
C ILE A 147 -11.79 -11.46 -10.73
N PRO A 148 -12.83 -11.42 -11.59
CA PRO A 148 -12.78 -12.09 -12.89
C PRO A 148 -11.64 -11.59 -13.79
N ASN A 149 -11.29 -10.30 -13.71
CA ASN A 149 -10.40 -9.61 -14.64
C ASN A 149 -8.98 -9.34 -14.11
N LEU A 150 -8.62 -9.88 -12.93
CA LEU A 150 -7.27 -9.77 -12.34
C LEU A 150 -6.21 -10.68 -12.98
N GLY A 151 -6.53 -11.46 -14.00
CA GLY A 151 -5.59 -12.43 -14.60
C GLY A 151 -5.15 -13.54 -13.63
N GLU A 152 -3.88 -13.95 -13.70
CA GLU A 152 -3.29 -14.95 -12.80
C GLU A 152 -2.94 -14.37 -11.42
N ASN A 153 -2.73 -15.24 -10.43
CA ASN A 153 -2.38 -14.84 -9.05
C ASN A 153 -3.35 -13.83 -8.41
N LYS A 154 -4.64 -13.96 -8.73
CA LYS A 154 -5.73 -13.06 -8.30
C LYS A 154 -5.65 -12.66 -6.82
N LYS A 155 -5.40 -13.64 -5.95
CA LYS A 155 -5.30 -13.42 -4.49
C LYS A 155 -4.25 -12.35 -4.13
N ASN A 156 -3.11 -12.33 -4.81
CA ASN A 156 -2.03 -11.39 -4.51
C ASN A 156 -2.22 -10.03 -5.20
N ARG A 157 -3.24 -9.87 -6.04
CA ARG A 157 -3.47 -8.64 -6.83
C ARG A 157 -4.71 -7.86 -6.40
N ILE A 158 -5.34 -8.28 -5.29
CA ILE A 158 -6.46 -7.59 -4.68
C ILE A 158 -6.21 -7.44 -3.19
N LEU A 159 -6.46 -6.25 -2.67
CA LEU A 159 -6.56 -5.98 -1.24
C LEU A 159 -7.92 -5.35 -0.97
N VAL A 160 -8.68 -5.91 -0.04
CA VAL A 160 -9.98 -5.35 0.38
C VAL A 160 -9.78 -4.65 1.72
N ALA A 161 -10.12 -3.37 1.80
CA ALA A 161 -9.93 -2.57 3.01
C ALA A 161 -11.23 -1.85 3.38
N ILE A 162 -11.65 -2.00 4.63
CA ILE A 162 -12.87 -1.40 5.18
C ILE A 162 -12.46 -0.08 5.86
N ASN A 163 -12.75 1.04 5.22
CA ASN A 163 -12.49 2.37 5.76
C ASN A 163 -13.57 2.80 6.76
N GLN A 164 -13.45 3.99 7.35
CA GLN A 164 -14.46 4.58 8.24
C GLN A 164 -14.72 3.73 9.50
N ALA A 165 -13.68 3.10 10.02
CA ALA A 165 -13.75 2.30 11.24
C ALA A 165 -14.11 3.14 12.49
N ASP A 166 -13.72 4.41 12.49
CA ASP A 166 -13.98 5.43 13.51
C ASP A 166 -15.46 5.83 13.61
N VAL A 167 -16.14 5.97 12.47
CA VAL A 167 -17.55 6.35 12.40
C VAL A 167 -18.50 5.15 12.26
N ALA A 168 -17.95 3.94 12.20
CA ALA A 168 -18.74 2.71 12.31
C ALA A 168 -19.56 2.69 13.61
N MET A 169 -20.68 1.96 13.59
CA MET A 169 -21.68 2.02 14.67
C MET A 169 -22.18 3.45 15.01
N LYS A 170 -22.12 4.38 14.03
CA LYS A 170 -22.44 5.82 14.18
C LYS A 170 -21.49 6.55 15.15
N GLY A 171 -20.20 6.19 15.10
CA GLY A 171 -19.15 6.74 15.97
C GLY A 171 -19.23 6.29 17.43
N LYS A 172 -20.12 5.35 17.75
CA LYS A 172 -20.24 4.84 19.12
C LYS A 172 -19.09 3.88 19.41
N TYR A 173 -18.59 3.94 20.64
CA TYR A 173 -17.51 3.09 21.12
C TYR A 173 -16.18 3.33 20.39
N TRP A 174 -15.99 4.53 19.82
CA TRP A 174 -14.70 5.04 19.39
C TRP A 174 -14.10 5.90 20.49
N ASN A 175 -12.88 5.57 20.94
CA ASN A 175 -12.16 6.38 21.91
C ASN A 175 -11.35 7.45 21.18
N ALA A 176 -11.86 8.68 21.13
CA ALA A 176 -11.19 9.79 20.45
C ALA A 176 -9.90 10.27 21.13
N GLN A 177 -9.71 9.99 22.44
CA GLN A 177 -8.47 10.36 23.14
C GLN A 177 -7.33 9.42 22.78
N GLU A 178 -7.61 8.12 22.76
CA GLU A 178 -6.65 7.06 22.43
C GLU A 178 -6.65 6.69 20.94
N ASN A 179 -7.52 7.33 20.14
CA ASN A 179 -7.69 7.10 18.70
C ASN A 179 -7.84 5.62 18.31
N GLN A 180 -8.70 4.88 19.02
CA GLN A 180 -8.87 3.44 18.82
C GLN A 180 -10.32 2.98 19.11
N PRO A 181 -10.78 1.87 18.53
CA PRO A 181 -12.08 1.31 18.85
C PRO A 181 -12.06 0.68 20.25
N GLU A 182 -13.10 0.92 21.04
CA GLU A 182 -13.36 0.12 22.23
C GLU A 182 -13.79 -1.30 21.84
N ARG A 183 -13.73 -2.23 22.79
CA ARG A 183 -13.96 -3.67 22.56
C ARG A 183 -15.20 -3.98 21.72
N LYS A 184 -16.31 -3.30 21.99
CA LYS A 184 -17.57 -3.54 21.28
C LYS A 184 -17.53 -3.14 19.80
N LEU A 185 -16.85 -2.03 19.48
CA LEU A 185 -16.64 -1.62 18.09
C LEU A 185 -15.59 -2.51 17.42
N GLN A 186 -14.55 -2.91 18.13
CA GLN A 186 -13.56 -3.87 17.64
C GLN A 186 -14.22 -5.19 17.24
N ASP A 187 -15.03 -5.80 18.12
CA ASP A 187 -15.75 -7.05 17.82
C ASP A 187 -16.66 -6.89 16.58
N PHE A 188 -17.35 -5.74 16.45
CA PHE A 188 -18.17 -5.43 15.27
C PHE A 188 -17.34 -5.34 13.97
N LEU A 189 -16.18 -4.69 14.01
CA LEU A 189 -15.30 -4.54 12.85
C LEU A 189 -14.68 -5.88 12.43
N GLU A 190 -14.28 -6.72 13.39
CA GLU A 190 -13.77 -8.07 13.15
C GLU A 190 -14.84 -8.98 12.54
N ASP A 191 -16.07 -8.95 13.07
CA ASP A 191 -17.21 -9.65 12.47
C ASP A 191 -17.47 -9.19 11.03
N LYS A 192 -17.31 -7.90 10.76
CA LYS A 192 -17.47 -7.33 9.42
C LYS A 192 -16.37 -7.83 8.48
N VAL A 193 -15.11 -7.85 8.91
CA VAL A 193 -13.98 -8.44 8.15
C VAL A 193 -14.26 -9.91 7.82
N ALA A 194 -14.64 -10.71 8.82
CA ALA A 194 -14.95 -12.12 8.64
C ALA A 194 -16.11 -12.35 7.66
N SER A 195 -17.15 -11.51 7.74
CA SER A 195 -18.30 -11.55 6.83
C SER A 195 -17.91 -11.21 5.39
N VAL A 196 -17.13 -10.15 5.17
CA VAL A 196 -16.63 -9.75 3.84
C VAL A 196 -15.80 -10.88 3.23
N ARG A 197 -14.84 -11.43 4.00
CA ARG A 197 -13.99 -12.54 3.57
C ARG A 197 -14.82 -13.75 3.14
N ARG A 198 -15.76 -14.18 3.99
CA ARG A 198 -16.63 -15.32 3.71
C ARG A 198 -17.44 -15.11 2.42
N ARG A 199 -18.10 -13.97 2.27
CA ARG A 199 -18.97 -13.69 1.12
C ARG A 199 -18.20 -13.65 -0.20
N ILE A 200 -17.00 -13.06 -0.22
CA ILE A 200 -16.15 -13.04 -1.42
C ILE A 200 -15.68 -14.47 -1.76
N LYS A 201 -15.27 -15.25 -0.75
CA LYS A 201 -14.85 -16.64 -0.94
C LYS A 201 -15.98 -17.53 -1.46
N GLU A 202 -17.19 -17.39 -0.91
CA GLU A 202 -18.38 -18.11 -1.37
C GLU A 202 -18.76 -17.76 -2.82
N ALA A 203 -18.66 -16.48 -3.19
CA ALA A 203 -19.06 -16.02 -4.52
C ALA A 203 -18.01 -16.29 -5.62
N THR A 204 -16.71 -16.27 -5.27
CA THR A 204 -15.63 -16.26 -6.27
C THR A 204 -14.62 -17.40 -6.10
N GLY A 205 -14.67 -18.14 -4.99
CA GLY A 205 -13.66 -19.13 -4.61
C GLY A 205 -12.34 -18.53 -4.13
N ILE A 206 -12.15 -17.21 -4.18
CA ILE A 206 -10.91 -16.54 -3.78
C ILE A 206 -10.98 -16.19 -2.29
N ASP A 207 -10.00 -16.70 -1.54
CA ASP A 207 -9.83 -16.38 -0.13
C ASP A 207 -8.97 -15.13 0.04
N VAL A 208 -9.63 -13.98 0.13
CA VAL A 208 -9.00 -12.68 0.41
C VAL A 208 -8.77 -12.46 1.90
N GLU A 209 -7.94 -11.49 2.25
CA GLU A 209 -7.67 -11.08 3.63
C GLU A 209 -8.07 -9.61 3.82
N PRO A 210 -9.35 -9.33 4.14
CA PRO A 210 -9.79 -7.97 4.34
C PRO A 210 -9.23 -7.40 5.64
N ILE A 211 -8.98 -6.09 5.66
CA ILE A 211 -8.58 -5.34 6.85
C ILE A 211 -9.54 -4.17 7.09
N TYR A 212 -9.47 -3.52 8.24
CA TYR A 212 -10.18 -2.26 8.50
C TYR A 212 -9.23 -1.16 8.98
N TYR A 213 -9.57 0.08 8.66
CA TYR A 213 -8.80 1.29 8.97
C TYR A 213 -9.70 2.54 9.00
N SER A 214 -9.15 3.67 9.43
CA SER A 214 -9.69 4.99 9.13
C SER A 214 -8.60 5.83 8.48
N ALA A 215 -8.89 6.42 7.32
CA ALA A 215 -8.02 7.39 6.67
C ALA A 215 -7.96 8.74 7.40
N GLY A 216 -8.90 9.00 8.31
CA GLY A 216 -9.14 10.32 8.87
C GLY A 216 -9.90 11.22 7.90
N ASP A 217 -10.78 12.07 8.44
CA ASP A 217 -11.55 13.04 7.66
C ASP A 217 -10.99 14.46 7.85
N LYS A 218 -10.91 15.22 6.76
CA LYS A 218 -10.64 16.67 6.77
C LYS A 218 -11.90 17.37 6.25
N GLU A 219 -12.83 17.66 7.14
CA GLU A 219 -13.88 18.65 6.84
C GLU A 219 -13.36 20.07 7.11
N GLU A 220 -13.57 20.99 6.17
CA GLU A 220 -13.26 22.42 6.36
C GLU A 220 -13.95 22.95 7.62
N GLY A 221 -13.14 23.43 8.58
CA GLY A 221 -13.64 23.97 9.85
C GLY A 221 -13.66 22.99 11.03
N TYR A 222 -13.30 21.72 10.83
CA TYR A 222 -13.18 20.71 11.90
C TYR A 222 -11.73 20.26 12.09
N MET A 223 -11.38 19.82 13.31
CA MET A 223 -10.09 19.17 13.55
C MET A 223 -10.06 17.84 12.79
N GLN A 224 -9.03 17.64 11.98
CA GLN A 224 -8.83 16.39 11.25
C GLN A 224 -8.85 15.20 12.22
N GLN A 225 -9.70 14.20 11.94
CA GLN A 225 -9.62 12.95 12.68
C GLN A 225 -8.32 12.24 12.30
N LYS A 226 -7.57 11.80 13.32
CA LYS A 226 -6.31 11.09 13.10
C LYS A 226 -6.58 9.75 12.41
N PRO A 227 -5.73 9.33 11.46
CA PRO A 227 -5.86 7.99 10.90
C PRO A 227 -5.70 6.91 11.95
N TYR A 228 -6.27 5.75 11.69
CA TYR A 228 -6.08 4.54 12.49
C TYR A 228 -5.86 3.35 11.57
N ASN A 229 -4.93 2.46 11.92
CA ASN A 229 -4.55 1.29 11.11
C ASN A 229 -3.97 1.67 9.72
N LEU A 230 -3.42 2.88 9.55
CA LEU A 230 -2.81 3.26 8.28
C LEU A 230 -1.49 2.51 8.01
N SER A 231 -0.69 2.24 9.06
CA SER A 231 0.50 1.39 8.95
C SER A 231 0.12 -0.05 8.62
N LYS A 232 -1.00 -0.56 9.18
CA LYS A 232 -1.60 -1.84 8.76
C LYS A 232 -1.97 -1.81 7.28
N LEU A 233 -2.66 -0.79 6.79
CA LEU A 233 -3.00 -0.68 5.37
C LEU A 233 -1.77 -0.72 4.45
N LEU A 234 -0.75 0.08 4.75
CA LEU A 234 0.50 0.09 3.97
C LEU A 234 1.22 -1.27 4.03
N TYR A 235 1.27 -1.91 5.20
CA TYR A 235 1.85 -3.24 5.35
C TYR A 235 1.20 -4.26 4.39
N TYR A 236 -0.13 -4.30 4.34
CA TYR A 236 -0.86 -5.21 3.46
C TYR A 236 -0.74 -4.82 1.98
N ILE A 237 -0.67 -3.54 1.63
CA ILE A 237 -0.36 -3.08 0.26
C ILE A 237 1.00 -3.65 -0.17
N LEU A 238 2.02 -3.55 0.67
CA LEU A 238 3.36 -4.07 0.37
C LEU A 238 3.38 -5.60 0.29
N GLN A 239 2.60 -6.31 1.11
CA GLN A 239 2.45 -7.78 1.00
C GLN A 239 1.91 -8.21 -0.36
N HIS A 240 0.97 -7.44 -0.93
CA HIS A 240 0.34 -7.72 -2.22
C HIS A 240 1.10 -7.08 -3.42
N THR A 241 2.24 -6.43 -3.14
CA THR A 241 3.10 -5.84 -4.17
C THR A 241 4.31 -6.74 -4.44
N PRO A 242 4.69 -6.96 -5.72
CA PRO A 242 5.94 -7.62 -6.07
C PRO A 242 7.15 -7.01 -5.36
N GLU A 243 8.02 -7.86 -4.79
CA GLU A 243 9.07 -7.43 -3.87
C GLU A 243 10.02 -6.40 -4.48
N GLU A 244 10.40 -6.60 -5.73
CA GLU A 244 11.30 -5.74 -6.50
C GLU A 244 10.75 -4.34 -6.77
N LYS A 245 9.44 -4.13 -6.61
CA LYS A 245 8.78 -2.83 -6.84
C LYS A 245 8.39 -2.09 -5.56
N ARG A 246 8.42 -2.74 -4.39
CA ARG A 246 7.95 -2.16 -3.11
C ARG A 246 8.61 -0.84 -2.76
N LEU A 247 9.90 -0.67 -3.08
CA LEU A 247 10.64 0.58 -2.80
C LEU A 247 10.06 1.81 -3.51
N VAL A 248 9.26 1.63 -4.57
CA VAL A 248 8.55 2.74 -5.23
C VAL A 248 7.57 3.44 -4.26
N TYR A 249 6.95 2.71 -3.34
CA TYR A 249 6.08 3.32 -2.33
C TYR A 249 6.87 4.17 -1.32
N ALA A 250 8.05 3.70 -0.87
CA ALA A 250 8.89 4.37 0.13
C ALA A 250 9.15 5.85 -0.18
N GLN A 251 9.38 6.15 -1.46
CA GLN A 251 9.62 7.51 -1.93
C GLN A 251 8.40 8.41 -1.69
N ASN A 252 7.20 7.87 -1.88
CA ASN A 252 5.95 8.61 -2.00
C ASN A 252 5.05 8.55 -0.75
N ILE A 253 5.38 7.75 0.26
CA ILE A 253 4.55 7.70 1.49
C ILE A 253 4.52 9.06 2.19
N ASN A 254 3.39 9.34 2.85
CA ASN A 254 3.20 10.50 3.72
C ASN A 254 4.31 10.52 4.79
N LYS A 255 4.92 11.69 4.97
CA LYS A 255 6.09 11.90 5.85
C LYS A 255 5.72 12.36 7.26
N GLU A 256 4.44 12.60 7.53
CA GLU A 256 3.95 12.98 8.85
C GLU A 256 3.87 11.77 9.78
N GLU A 257 4.67 11.77 10.85
CA GLU A 257 4.71 10.68 11.86
C GLU A 257 3.33 10.37 12.45
N ALA A 258 2.50 11.39 12.67
CA ALA A 258 1.17 11.26 13.23
C ALA A 258 0.24 10.35 12.40
N MET A 259 0.51 10.17 11.10
CA MET A 259 -0.30 9.34 10.21
C MET A 259 -0.10 7.84 10.46
N TRP A 260 1.03 7.44 11.05
CA TRP A 260 1.47 6.04 11.15
C TRP A 260 1.36 5.45 12.55
N LYS A 261 0.98 6.28 13.54
CA LYS A 261 1.08 6.00 14.96
C LYS A 261 0.07 4.96 15.46
N ASP A 262 -1.23 5.21 15.25
CA ASP A 262 -2.29 4.49 15.96
C ASP A 262 -2.76 3.26 15.14
N ASN A 263 -2.68 2.07 15.73
CA ASN A 263 -3.01 0.78 15.09
C ASN A 263 -3.67 -0.18 16.09
N ASP A 264 -4.11 -1.36 15.63
CA ASP A 264 -4.74 -2.40 16.46
C ASP A 264 -3.78 -3.22 17.34
N ASP A 265 -2.48 -2.92 17.28
CA ASP A 265 -1.40 -3.53 18.05
C ASP A 265 -1.37 -5.08 17.99
N LEU A 266 -2.00 -5.69 16.99
CA LEU A 266 -1.90 -7.14 16.76
C LEU A 266 -0.47 -7.55 16.36
N GLN A 267 0.26 -6.64 15.74
CA GLN A 267 1.69 -6.73 15.42
C GLN A 267 2.27 -5.33 15.20
N ASP A 268 3.59 -5.22 15.17
CA ASP A 268 4.26 -3.98 14.80
C ASP A 268 4.25 -3.81 13.26
N TYR A 269 3.21 -3.17 12.73
CA TYR A 269 3.09 -2.92 11.30
C TYR A 269 4.17 -1.97 10.76
N ARG A 270 4.67 -1.03 11.57
CA ARG A 270 5.71 -0.09 11.16
C ARG A 270 7.03 -0.81 10.92
N ALA A 271 7.39 -1.67 11.87
CA ALA A 271 8.49 -2.62 11.70
C ALA A 271 8.31 -3.51 10.46
N GLY A 272 7.12 -4.09 10.28
CA GLY A 272 6.82 -4.94 9.13
C GLY A 272 6.87 -4.19 7.78
N VAL A 273 6.53 -2.90 7.75
CA VAL A 273 6.69 -2.04 6.57
C VAL A 273 8.17 -1.81 6.28
N LEU A 274 8.96 -1.46 7.30
CA LEU A 274 10.40 -1.25 7.16
C LEU A 274 11.12 -2.53 6.68
N GLU A 275 10.78 -3.68 7.25
CA GLU A 275 11.28 -4.99 6.81
C GLU A 275 11.04 -5.21 5.31
N LYS A 276 9.83 -4.95 4.82
CA LYS A 276 9.48 -5.11 3.39
C LYS A 276 10.25 -4.19 2.47
N PHE A 277 10.57 -2.97 2.90
CA PHE A 277 11.43 -2.07 2.14
C PHE A 277 12.88 -2.55 2.13
N VAL A 278 13.39 -3.04 3.26
CA VAL A 278 14.73 -3.61 3.35
C VAL A 278 14.86 -4.87 2.49
N GLU A 279 13.86 -5.76 2.49
CA GLU A 279 13.78 -6.93 1.61
C GLU A 279 13.85 -6.52 0.14
N SER A 280 13.06 -5.51 -0.25
CA SER A 280 13.03 -4.96 -1.62
C SER A 280 14.40 -4.45 -2.06
N VAL A 281 15.09 -3.69 -1.21
CA VAL A 281 16.45 -3.18 -1.46
C VAL A 281 17.45 -4.33 -1.57
N THR A 282 17.44 -5.26 -0.62
CA THR A 282 18.37 -6.39 -0.58
C THR A 282 18.24 -7.23 -1.85
N ARG A 283 17.00 -7.58 -2.23
CA ARG A 283 16.74 -8.37 -3.44
C ARG A 283 17.06 -7.58 -4.71
N GLY A 284 16.56 -6.36 -4.82
CA GLY A 284 16.72 -5.53 -6.02
C GLY A 284 18.18 -5.14 -6.29
N MET A 285 18.97 -4.90 -5.25
CA MET A 285 20.40 -4.62 -5.35
C MET A 285 21.28 -5.87 -5.39
N ALA A 286 20.70 -7.06 -5.20
CA ALA A 286 21.41 -8.33 -5.09
C ALA A 286 22.52 -8.31 -4.01
N ILE A 287 22.21 -7.69 -2.86
CA ILE A 287 23.10 -7.64 -1.70
C ILE A 287 23.02 -9.01 -1.01
N GLY A 288 24.11 -9.77 -1.02
CA GLY A 288 24.21 -11.04 -0.30
C GLY A 288 24.48 -10.85 1.19
N GLY A 289 23.72 -11.51 2.07
CA GLY A 289 23.90 -11.44 3.52
C GLY A 289 22.65 -11.86 4.32
N THR A 290 22.83 -12.14 5.61
CA THR A 290 21.75 -12.56 6.52
C THR A 290 20.90 -11.36 6.94
N ILE A 291 19.71 -11.22 6.34
CA ILE A 291 18.70 -10.16 6.61
C ILE A 291 18.43 -10.01 8.12
N GLY A 292 18.37 -11.13 8.85
CA GLY A 292 18.01 -11.15 10.27
C GLY A 292 19.00 -10.50 11.24
N GLN A 293 20.28 -10.33 10.88
CA GLN A 293 21.24 -9.63 11.76
C GLN A 293 21.15 -8.11 11.61
N ALA A 294 21.02 -7.59 10.38
CA ALA A 294 20.94 -6.15 10.14
C ALA A 294 19.63 -5.56 10.66
N ILE A 295 18.48 -6.22 10.41
CA ILE A 295 17.18 -5.78 10.92
C ILE A 295 17.12 -5.92 12.45
N GLY A 296 17.65 -7.03 12.99
CA GLY A 296 17.67 -7.29 14.43
C GLY A 296 18.52 -6.32 15.25
N SER A 297 19.60 -5.75 14.67
CA SER A 297 20.42 -4.74 15.34
C SER A 297 19.98 -3.29 15.12
N LEU A 298 19.35 -2.97 13.98
CA LEU A 298 18.97 -1.59 13.63
C LEU A 298 17.58 -1.18 14.10
N VAL A 299 16.61 -2.10 14.15
CA VAL A 299 15.20 -1.72 14.36
C VAL A 299 14.77 -1.81 15.84
N GLY A 300 15.65 -2.20 16.76
CA GLY A 300 15.34 -2.23 18.20
C GLY A 300 14.13 -3.10 18.57
N LEU A 301 13.72 -4.01 17.68
CA LEU A 301 12.53 -4.83 17.84
C LEU A 301 12.80 -5.94 18.85
N GLY A 302 12.25 -5.76 20.05
CA GLY A 302 12.10 -6.84 21.00
C GLY A 302 11.38 -8.02 20.35
N SER A 303 12.07 -9.15 20.23
CA SER A 303 11.54 -10.52 20.09
C SER A 303 10.58 -10.89 18.94
N VAL A 304 10.07 -9.97 18.11
CA VAL A 304 9.19 -10.32 16.98
C VAL A 304 9.97 -10.25 15.67
N GLY A 305 10.32 -11.42 15.13
CA GLY A 305 10.80 -11.55 13.75
C GLY A 305 12.30 -11.76 13.56
N ARG A 306 12.89 -12.80 14.17
CA ARG A 306 14.10 -13.41 13.60
C ARG A 306 13.69 -14.18 12.34
N VAL A 307 13.56 -13.51 11.18
CA VAL A 307 13.39 -14.21 9.91
C VAL A 307 14.74 -14.67 9.39
N ILE A 308 14.88 -15.99 9.31
CA ILE A 308 16.06 -16.74 8.88
C ILE A 308 16.05 -16.82 7.35
N GLY A 309 17.12 -16.34 6.72
CA GLY A 309 17.42 -16.60 5.31
C GLY A 309 18.93 -16.48 5.08
N THR A 310 19.62 -17.61 4.97
CA THR A 310 21.02 -17.68 4.54
C THR A 310 21.07 -17.82 3.03
N VAL A 311 21.51 -16.77 2.33
CA VAL A 311 22.00 -16.89 0.95
C VAL A 311 23.43 -16.37 0.93
N GLY A 312 24.38 -17.26 0.61
CA GLY A 312 25.81 -17.04 0.76
C GLY A 312 26.38 -15.98 -0.18
N GLY A 313 27.28 -15.14 0.34
CA GLY A 313 28.07 -14.17 -0.42
C GLY A 313 28.76 -13.14 0.48
N ALA A 314 29.98 -12.75 0.13
CA ALA A 314 30.94 -12.02 0.97
C ALA A 314 30.68 -10.49 1.18
N ILE A 315 29.43 -10.02 1.12
CA ILE A 315 29.06 -8.58 1.12
C ILE A 315 28.44 -8.17 2.47
N VAL A 316 29.04 -8.57 3.59
CA VAL A 316 28.42 -8.33 4.91
C VAL A 316 28.54 -6.85 5.34
N GLY A 317 29.65 -6.17 5.04
CA GLY A 317 29.88 -4.77 5.44
C GLY A 317 29.15 -3.73 4.57
N VAL A 318 29.33 -3.82 3.25
CA VAL A 318 28.71 -2.90 2.26
C VAL A 318 27.18 -2.94 2.34
N GLY A 319 26.61 -4.14 2.49
CA GLY A 319 25.17 -4.33 2.62
C GLY A 319 24.60 -3.65 3.88
N ALA A 320 25.32 -3.74 5.00
CA ALA A 320 24.88 -3.16 6.27
C ALA A 320 24.78 -1.62 6.20
N ASN A 321 25.74 -0.93 5.58
CA ASN A 321 25.69 0.53 5.45
C ASN A 321 24.54 0.99 4.54
N ILE A 322 24.29 0.27 3.44
CA ILE A 322 23.15 0.56 2.55
C ILE A 322 21.82 0.38 3.30
N ILE A 323 21.66 -0.75 4.00
CA ILE A 323 20.46 -1.04 4.81
C ILE A 323 20.27 0.01 5.91
N SER A 324 21.35 0.43 6.58
CA SER A 324 21.29 1.52 7.56
C SER A 324 20.78 2.81 6.93
N GLY A 325 21.21 3.18 5.72
CA GLY A 325 20.66 4.35 5.04
C GLY A 325 19.15 4.26 4.76
N VAL A 326 18.63 3.06 4.51
CA VAL A 326 17.18 2.84 4.36
C VAL A 326 16.46 3.04 5.70
N VAL A 327 17.00 2.49 6.79
CA VAL A 327 16.43 2.67 8.13
C VAL A 327 16.45 4.14 8.55
N ASP A 328 17.59 4.81 8.41
CA ASP A 328 17.78 6.23 8.74
C ASP A 328 16.84 7.14 7.91
N PHE A 329 16.47 6.73 6.69
CA PHE A 329 15.50 7.47 5.88
C PHE A 329 14.10 7.49 6.51
N PHE A 330 13.69 6.38 7.14
CA PHE A 330 12.39 6.24 7.79
C PHE A 330 12.40 6.68 9.26
N GLU A 331 13.56 6.93 9.85
CA GLU A 331 13.66 7.56 11.16
C GLU A 331 12.93 8.91 11.16
N GLY A 332 11.97 9.06 12.08
CA GLY A 332 11.08 10.21 12.18
C GLY A 332 9.84 10.16 11.27
N ILE A 333 9.60 9.04 10.58
CA ILE A 333 8.34 8.73 9.90
C ILE A 333 7.60 7.61 10.65
N PHE A 334 8.33 6.56 11.02
CA PHE A 334 7.83 5.40 11.78
C PHE A 334 8.33 5.39 13.21
#